data_AF-A0A1I4UAX6-F1
#
_entry.id   AF-A0A1I4UAX6-F1
#
_cell.length_a   1.000
_cell.length_b   1.000
_cell.length_c   1.000
_cell.angle_alpha   90.00
_cell.angle_beta   90.00
_cell.angle_gamma   90.00
#
_symmetry.space_group_name_H-M   'P 1'
#
loop_
_entity.id
_entity.type
_entity.pdbx_description
1 polymer ?
#
loop_
_entity_poly.entity_id
_entity_poly.type
_entity_poly.pdbx_seq_one_letter_code
_entity_poly.pdbx_strand_id
1 'polypeptide(L)' 'MLKYYKEFLSQYEYASLLQTLILIGFVTVFVTIFIRVAKKPKGYYKDNESAALDLESEENEKNNTK' A
#
# COMPACT_ATOMS: atom_id res chain seq x y z
N MET A 1 24.17 -2.97 -17.14
CA MET A 1 22.81 -2.84 -16.57
C MET A 1 22.12 -1.55 -17.05
N LEU A 2 22.60 -0.36 -16.68
CA LEU A 2 21.95 0.92 -17.07
C LEU A 2 21.87 1.17 -18.59
N LYS A 3 22.88 0.71 -19.34
CA LYS A 3 22.95 0.85 -20.80
C LYS A 3 21.79 0.13 -21.52
N TYR A 4 21.47 -1.08 -21.06
CA TYR A 4 20.36 -1.90 -21.58
C TYR A 4 18.99 -1.32 -21.22
N TYR A 5 18.83 -0.71 -20.03
CA TYR A 5 17.59 -0.03 -19.64
C TYR A 5 17.25 1.14 -20.56
N LYS A 6 18.27 1.93 -20.92
CA LYS A 6 18.09 3.09 -21.79
C LYS A 6 17.69 2.66 -23.20
N GLU A 7 18.30 1.59 -23.70
CA GLU A 7 18.03 1.02 -25.04
C GLU A 7 16.62 0.41 -25.12
N PHE A 8 16.18 -0.30 -24.07
CA PHE A 8 14.83 -0.89 -23.98
C PHE A 8 13.72 0.17 -23.92
N LEU A 9 13.98 1.30 -23.26
CA LEU A 9 13.00 2.37 -23.07
C LEU A 9 13.07 3.45 -24.16
N SER A 10 14.19 3.61 -24.87
CA SER A 10 14.35 4.63 -25.91
C SER A 10 13.88 4.21 -27.31
N GLN A 11 13.72 2.91 -27.56
CA GLN A 11 13.36 2.38 -28.89
C GLN A 11 11.85 2.27 -29.15
N TYR A 12 11.00 2.68 -28.22
CA TYR A 12 9.56 2.70 -28.45
C TYR A 12 9.15 4.04 -29.07
N GLU A 13 8.59 3.98 -30.28
CA GLU A 13 8.03 5.13 -31.00
C GLU A 13 7.04 5.95 -30.13
N TYR A 14 6.38 5.28 -29.20
CA TYR A 14 5.41 5.86 -28.26
C TYR A 14 5.92 5.93 -26.81
N ALA A 15 7.23 5.81 -26.56
CA ALA A 15 7.79 5.77 -25.20
C ALA A 15 7.37 6.98 -24.36
N SER A 16 7.39 8.17 -24.94
CA SER A 16 6.95 9.39 -24.26
C SER A 16 5.45 9.35 -23.92
N LEU A 17 4.61 8.86 -24.83
CA LEU A 17 3.16 8.77 -24.64
C LEU A 17 2.83 7.74 -23.53
N LEU A 18 3.50 6.59 -23.56
CA LEU A 18 3.34 5.53 -22.59
C LEU A 18 3.83 5.96 -21.19
N GLN A 19 4.94 6.69 -21.12
CA GLN A 19 5.41 7.33 -19.88
C GLN A 19 4.38 8.31 -19.33
N THR A 20 3.77 9.15 -20.18
CA THR A 20 2.72 10.09 -19.76
C THR A 20 1.48 9.36 -19.24
N LEU A 21 1.04 8.27 -19.90
CA LEU A 21 -0.09 7.46 -19.45
C LEU A 21 0.18 6.80 -18.09
N ILE A 22 1.39 6.26 -17.88
CA ILE A 22 1.80 5.70 -16.59
C ILE A 22 1.74 6.77 -15.50
N LEU A 23 2.23 7.98 -15.78
CA LEU A 23 2.21 9.08 -14.82
C LEU A 23 0.79 9.47 -14.43
N ILE A 24 -0.11 9.60 -15.40
CA ILE A 24 -1.54 9.90 -15.16
C ILE A 24 -2.17 8.78 -14.32
N GLY A 25 -1.89 7.52 -14.66
CA GLY A 25 -2.38 6.36 -13.90
C GLY A 25 -1.91 6.40 -12.45
N PHE A 26 -0.62 6.65 -12.23
CA PHE A 26 -0.03 6.76 -10.90
C PHE A 26 -0.69 7.86 -10.06
N VAL A 27 -0.83 9.07 -10.63
CA VAL A 27 -1.47 10.20 -9.94
C VAL A 27 -2.93 9.87 -9.62
N THR A 28 -3.65 9.23 -10.53
CA THR A 28 -5.06 8.85 -10.33
C THR A 28 -5.21 7.85 -9.18
N VAL A 29 -4.37 6.82 -9.14
CA VAL A 29 -4.34 5.84 -8.05
C VAL A 29 -4.00 6.53 -6.72
N PHE A 30 -2.99 7.39 -6.72
CA PHE A 30 -2.58 8.13 -5.53
C PHE A 30 -3.72 9.00 -4.98
N VAL A 31 -4.38 9.79 -5.83
CA VAL A 31 -5.51 10.63 -5.43
C VAL A 31 -6.67 9.78 -4.93
N THR A 32 -6.95 8.64 -5.56
CA THR A 32 -8.01 7.72 -5.13
C THR A 32 -7.75 7.17 -3.72
N ILE A 33 -6.52 6.71 -3.46
CA ILE A 33 -6.10 6.23 -2.13
C ILE A 33 -6.16 7.38 -1.13
N PHE A 34 -5.63 8.55 -1.49
CA PHE A 34 -5.62 9.72 -0.63
C PHE A 34 -7.03 10.12 -0.21
N ILE A 35 -7.98 10.20 -1.15
CA ILE A 35 -9.37 10.50 -0.85
C ILE A 35 -9.99 9.41 0.03
N ARG A 36 -9.71 8.13 -0.23
CA ARG A 36 -10.21 7.02 0.58
C ARG A 36 -9.71 7.09 2.02
N VAL A 37 -8.44 7.43 2.21
CA VAL A 37 -7.83 7.61 3.54
C VAL A 37 -8.32 8.90 4.21
N ALA A 38 -8.42 10.01 3.48
CA ALA A 38 -8.88 11.28 4.02
C ALA A 38 -10.37 11.27 4.40
N LYS A 39 -11.19 10.49 3.67
CA LYS A 39 -12.60 10.22 4.03
C LYS A 39 -12.74 9.28 5.22
N LYS A 40 -11.66 8.62 5.65
CA LYS A 40 -11.71 7.81 6.86
C LYS A 40 -12.00 8.75 8.04
N PRO A 41 -13.09 8.54 8.79
CA PRO A 41 -13.49 9.47 9.83
C PRO A 41 -12.40 9.57 10.89
N LYS A 42 -12.12 10.78 11.38
CA LYS A 42 -11.10 11.05 12.42
C LYS A 42 -11.32 10.23 13.71
N GLY A 43 -12.51 9.64 13.89
CA GLY A 43 -12.86 8.75 14.99
C GLY A 43 -12.80 7.26 14.68
N TYR A 44 -12.28 6.81 13.52
CA TYR A 44 -12.22 5.38 13.17
C TYR A 44 -11.51 4.52 14.24
N TYR A 45 -10.56 5.13 14.96
CA TYR A 45 -9.82 4.47 16.04
C TYR A 45 -10.31 4.84 17.44
N LYS A 46 -11.34 5.69 17.59
CA LYS A 46 -11.86 6.08 18.91
C LYS A 46 -12.43 4.90 19.69
N ASP A 47 -13.15 4.02 18.99
CA ASP A 47 -13.79 2.86 19.63
C ASP A 47 -12.77 1.77 20.01
N ASN A 48 -11.54 1.82 19.46
CA ASN A 48 -10.44 0.90 19.74
C ASN A 48 -9.23 1.59 20.39
N GLU A 49 -9.40 2.82 20.89
CA GLU A 49 -8.32 3.62 21.47
C GLU A 49 -7.79 2.99 22.77
N SER A 50 -8.65 2.21 23.44
CA SER A 50 -8.34 1.43 24.64
C SER A 50 -8.30 -0.07 24.39
N ALA A 51 -8.36 -0.52 23.12
CA ALA A 51 -8.18 -1.94 22.82
C ALA A 51 -6.75 -2.31 23.24
N ALA A 52 -6.64 -3.22 24.22
CA ALA A 52 -5.36 -3.79 24.58
C ALA A 52 -4.70 -4.29 23.29
N LEU A 53 -3.38 -4.06 23.15
CA LEU A 53 -2.62 -4.60 22.04
C LEU A 53 -2.98 -6.09 21.95
N ASP A 54 -3.57 -6.52 20.84
CA ASP A 54 -3.96 -7.92 20.63
C ASP A 54 -2.66 -8.69 20.40
N LEU A 55 -1.89 -8.84 21.47
CA LEU A 55 -0.84 -9.80 21.62
C LEU A 55 -1.60 -11.12 21.59
N GLU A 56 -1.68 -11.75 20.42
CA GLU A 56 -2.05 -13.15 20.33
C GLU A 56 -1.36 -13.86 21.49
N SER A 57 -2.17 -14.29 22.45
CA SER A 57 -1.66 -14.91 23.66
C SER A 57 -1.08 -16.25 23.23
N GLU A 58 0.22 -16.28 22.95
CA GLU A 58 1.04 -17.49 22.92
C GLU A 58 1.09 -18.09 24.35
N GLU A 59 -0.04 -18.50 24.89
CA GLU A 59 -0.10 -19.18 26.19
C GLU A 59 -1.27 -20.17 26.26
N ASN A 60 -1.45 -20.94 25.19
CA ASN A 60 -2.29 -22.15 25.19
C ASN A 60 -1.42 -23.41 25.01
N GLU A 61 -0.46 -23.66 25.89
CA GLU A 61 0.16 -25.00 25.99
C GLU A 61 0.77 -25.32 27.37
N LYS A 62 0.10 -25.00 28.49
CA LYS A 62 0.46 -25.58 29.81
C LYS A 62 -0.75 -25.81 30.72
N ASN A 63 -1.70 -26.66 30.30
CA ASN A 63 -2.44 -27.45 31.28
C ASN A 63 -3.02 -28.72 30.65
N ASN A 64 -2.25 -29.80 30.70
CA ASN A 64 -2.81 -31.15 30.61
C ASN A 64 -2.10 -32.03 31.64
N THR A 65 -2.45 -31.82 32.91
CA THR A 65 -2.26 -32.83 33.96
C THR A 65 -3.46 -32.80 34.90
N LYS A 66 -4.41 -33.71 34.67
CA LYS A 66 -5.23 -34.30 35.72
C LYS A 66 -5.62 -35.72 35.34
#